data_AF-A0A562XF70-F1
#
_entry.id   AF-A0A562XF70-F1
#
_cell.length_a   1.000
_cell.length_b   1.000
_cell.length_c   1.000
_cell.angle_alpha   90.00
_cell.angle_beta   90.00
_cell.angle_gamma   90.00
#
_symmetry.space_group_name_H-M   'P 1'
#
loop_
_entity.id
_entity.type
_entity.pdbx_description
1 polymer ?
#
loop_
_entity_poly.entity_id
_entity_poly.type
_entity_poly.pdbx_seq_one_letter_code
_entity_poly.pdbx_strand_id
1 'polypeptide(L)'
;MNLKSLLAVASLACVAWGHFGVVIPSNSTIDESSQAKEKITYKFTHPFEGMMMSLDKPIEAGVFVGGKKEIFSNLVEKKDGKMSYYEAEYNVKNPGIYQFYMDPKPYFEPAENIFIRHITKTIVNAYGYGEGWDEPIGLKTEIIPLTRPYGLYKGNIFSGKVLYKGKPAKNTIVEVEYLNLKGLKTPGEDYITQEVKTNELGEFSFAMPLAGWWGFSALNEDDEKIKKDGKEYPVEIGAVIWVETKDYE
;
A
#
# COMPACT_ATOMS: atom_id res chain seq x y z
N MET A 1 16.10 47.08 -32.06
CA MET A 1 15.78 47.09 -30.62
C MET A 1 15.33 45.68 -30.25
N ASN A 2 16.00 45.07 -29.27
CA ASN A 2 16.09 43.62 -29.06
C ASN A 2 14.79 42.96 -28.60
N LEU A 3 14.38 41.89 -29.29
CA LEU A 3 13.35 40.94 -28.87
C LEU A 3 13.96 39.99 -27.82
N LYS A 4 14.05 40.43 -26.57
CA LYS A 4 14.55 39.61 -25.46
C LYS A 4 13.45 38.67 -24.96
N SER A 5 13.72 37.38 -25.11
CA SER A 5 13.44 36.33 -24.13
C SER A 5 11.96 36.05 -23.80
N LEU A 6 11.34 35.21 -24.63
CA LEU A 6 10.24 34.36 -24.18
C LEU A 6 10.85 33.27 -23.28
N LEU A 7 10.76 33.43 -21.96
CA LEU A 7 11.04 32.33 -21.02
C LEU A 7 9.90 31.33 -21.16
N ALA A 8 10.12 30.26 -21.92
CA ALA A 8 9.28 29.08 -21.84
C ALA A 8 9.53 28.42 -20.48
N VAL A 9 8.63 28.65 -19.53
CA VAL A 9 8.56 27.82 -18.32
C VAL A 9 8.04 26.46 -18.78
N ALA A 10 8.96 25.57 -19.13
CA ALA A 10 8.66 24.16 -19.28
C ALA A 10 8.30 23.66 -17.87
N SER A 11 7.00 23.60 -17.57
CA SER A 11 6.47 22.76 -16.52
C SER A 11 6.89 21.33 -16.85
N LEU A 12 7.96 20.84 -16.21
CA LEU A 12 8.18 19.40 -16.14
C LEU A 12 6.94 18.84 -15.42
N ALA A 13 6.05 18.22 -16.17
CA ALA A 13 5.16 17.22 -15.61
C ALA A 13 6.10 16.15 -15.06
N CYS A 14 6.33 16.18 -13.75
CA CYS A 14 6.90 15.04 -13.07
C CYS A 14 5.81 13.97 -13.21
N VAL A 15 6.11 12.94 -14.00
CA VAL A 15 5.28 11.74 -14.03
C VAL A 15 5.40 11.18 -12.63
N ALA A 16 4.42 11.44 -11.78
CA ALA A 16 4.36 10.85 -10.45
C ALA A 16 4.07 9.37 -10.70
N TRP A 17 5.09 8.54 -10.53
CA TRP A 17 4.90 7.10 -10.62
C TRP A 17 4.34 6.63 -9.28
N GLY A 18 3.17 5.99 -9.32
CA GLY A 18 2.57 5.41 -8.12
C GLY A 18 3.49 4.34 -7.55
N HIS A 19 4.16 4.65 -6.44
CA HIS A 19 5.00 3.71 -5.73
C HIS A 19 4.14 2.96 -4.70
N PHE A 20 4.20 1.64 -4.65
CA PHE A 20 3.39 0.88 -3.69
C PHE A 20 4.25 -0.07 -2.89
N GLY A 21 4.21 0.10 -1.56
CA GLY A 21 4.52 -0.99 -0.65
C GLY A 21 3.43 -2.06 -0.80
N VAL A 22 3.85 -3.32 -0.91
CA VAL A 22 2.95 -4.46 -1.15
C VAL A 22 3.06 -5.42 -0.01
N VAL A 23 1.92 -5.80 0.58
CA VAL A 23 1.80 -6.87 1.58
C VAL A 23 0.67 -7.77 1.11
N ILE A 24 0.97 -8.86 0.41
CA ILE A 24 -0.06 -9.75 -0.15
C ILE A 24 0.07 -11.14 0.49
N PRO A 25 -0.93 -11.58 1.28
CA PRO A 25 -1.03 -12.96 1.73
C PRO A 25 -1.46 -13.89 0.57
N SER A 26 -1.24 -15.20 0.72
CA SER A 26 -1.67 -16.21 -0.25
C SER A 26 -3.18 -16.17 -0.48
N ASN A 27 -3.95 -15.87 0.56
CA ASN A 27 -5.40 -15.78 0.51
C ASN A 27 -5.89 -14.45 1.13
N SER A 28 -6.90 -13.82 0.54
CA SER A 28 -7.59 -12.66 1.13
C SER A 28 -8.60 -13.04 2.24
N THR A 29 -9.07 -14.30 2.23
CA THR A 29 -9.89 -14.92 3.28
C THR A 29 -9.40 -16.34 3.55
N ILE A 30 -9.48 -16.77 4.80
CA ILE A 30 -9.14 -18.15 5.20
C ILE A 30 -10.43 -18.78 5.70
N ASP A 31 -11.05 -19.60 4.86
CA ASP A 31 -12.33 -20.23 5.15
C ASP A 31 -12.13 -21.69 5.59
N GLU A 32 -11.06 -22.32 5.12
CA GLU A 32 -10.72 -23.73 5.40
C GLU A 32 -9.36 -23.91 6.06
N SER A 33 -9.16 -25.05 6.74
CA SER A 33 -7.87 -25.40 7.36
C SER A 33 -6.76 -25.66 6.33
N SER A 34 -7.12 -26.01 5.09
CA SER A 34 -6.20 -26.13 3.96
C SER A 34 -5.50 -24.81 3.62
N GLN A 35 -6.15 -23.68 3.92
CA GLN A 35 -5.66 -22.31 3.72
C GLN A 35 -4.96 -21.75 4.97
N ALA A 36 -4.81 -22.51 6.05
CA ALA A 36 -4.24 -22.00 7.31
C ALA A 36 -2.77 -21.57 7.18
N LYS A 37 -2.03 -22.14 6.23
CA LYS A 37 -0.63 -21.82 5.98
C LYS A 37 -0.52 -20.69 4.96
N GLU A 38 -0.39 -19.48 5.47
CA GLU A 38 -0.26 -18.29 4.66
C GLU A 38 1.21 -18.00 4.34
N LYS A 39 1.47 -17.67 3.07
CA LYS A 39 2.71 -17.06 2.64
C LYS A 39 2.44 -15.59 2.40
N ILE A 40 3.17 -14.71 3.06
CA ILE A 40 2.97 -13.26 2.97
C ILE A 40 4.13 -12.73 2.14
N THR A 41 3.82 -12.11 1.02
CA THR A 41 4.78 -11.52 0.10
C THR A 41 4.85 -10.01 0.32
N TYR A 42 6.07 -9.53 0.56
CA TYR A 42 6.41 -8.12 0.78
C TYR A 42 7.21 -7.60 -0.40
N LYS A 43 6.69 -6.63 -1.16
CA LYS A 43 7.36 -6.04 -2.32
C LYS A 43 7.27 -4.51 -2.31
N PHE A 44 8.03 -3.88 -3.22
CA PHE A 44 7.90 -2.47 -3.56
C PHE A 44 7.83 -2.35 -5.09
N THR A 45 6.72 -1.86 -5.64
CA THR A 45 6.40 -1.98 -7.07
C THR A 45 5.67 -0.76 -7.62
N HIS A 46 5.61 -0.66 -8.96
CA HIS A 46 4.53 -0.02 -9.71
C HIS A 46 3.52 -1.09 -10.13
N PRO A 47 2.41 -1.28 -9.37
CA PRO A 47 1.56 -2.46 -9.50
C PRO A 47 0.98 -2.72 -10.89
N PHE A 48 0.55 -1.66 -11.58
CA PHE A 48 -0.09 -1.81 -12.88
C PHE A 48 0.93 -2.07 -14.00
N GLU A 49 2.11 -1.48 -13.91
CA GLU A 49 3.18 -1.65 -14.91
C GLU A 49 4.01 -2.91 -14.66
N GLY A 50 3.90 -3.52 -13.47
CA GLY A 50 4.64 -4.71 -13.08
C GLY A 50 6.13 -4.44 -12.83
N MET A 51 6.53 -3.17 -12.75
CA MET A 51 7.90 -2.77 -12.40
C MET A 51 8.12 -2.93 -10.90
N MET A 52 9.35 -3.28 -10.54
CA MET A 52 9.73 -3.55 -9.16
C MET A 52 11.00 -2.78 -8.79
N MET A 53 11.04 -2.32 -7.55
CA MET A 53 12.21 -1.73 -6.91
C MET A 53 12.72 -2.69 -5.85
N SER A 54 14.00 -2.61 -5.53
CA SER A 54 14.55 -3.39 -4.40
C SER A 54 13.94 -2.91 -3.09
N LEU A 55 13.27 -3.83 -2.41
CA LEU A 55 12.88 -3.67 -1.02
C LEU A 55 14.04 -4.12 -0.15
N ASP A 56 14.57 -3.23 0.69
CA ASP A 56 15.47 -3.59 1.78
C ASP A 56 14.70 -4.32 2.89
N LYS A 57 15.41 -5.11 3.72
CA LYS A 57 14.80 -5.76 4.88
C LYS A 57 13.99 -4.74 5.69
N PRO A 58 12.66 -4.94 5.86
CA PRO A 58 11.81 -4.00 6.59
C PRO A 58 12.33 -3.73 8.00
N ILE A 59 12.01 -2.53 8.52
CA ILE A 59 12.27 -2.17 9.93
C ILE A 59 11.44 -3.12 10.81
N GLU A 60 10.17 -3.30 10.43
CA GLU A 60 9.25 -4.21 11.08
C GLU A 60 8.33 -4.83 10.01
N ALA A 61 8.06 -6.12 10.12
CA ALA A 61 6.96 -6.76 9.41
C ALA A 61 6.38 -7.82 10.34
N GLY A 62 5.06 -8.01 10.28
CA GLY A 62 4.40 -8.90 11.21
C GLY A 62 2.90 -8.99 10.96
N VAL A 63 2.21 -9.47 11.98
CA VAL A 63 0.75 -9.52 12.01
C VAL A 63 0.21 -8.93 13.29
N PHE A 64 -0.89 -8.20 13.18
CA PHE A 64 -1.69 -7.79 14.33
C PHE A 64 -2.95 -8.66 14.41
N VAL A 65 -3.15 -9.31 15.56
CA VAL A 65 -4.29 -10.17 15.82
C VAL A 65 -4.60 -10.18 17.32
N GLY A 66 -5.89 -10.16 17.68
CA GLY A 66 -6.31 -10.23 19.09
C GLY A 66 -5.74 -9.11 19.96
N GLY A 67 -5.55 -7.90 19.39
CA GLY A 67 -5.02 -6.75 20.12
C GLY A 67 -3.51 -6.75 20.31
N LYS A 68 -2.75 -7.64 19.64
CA LYS A 68 -1.29 -7.77 19.83
C LYS A 68 -0.58 -7.83 18.48
N LYS A 69 0.63 -7.23 18.44
CA LYS A 69 1.57 -7.37 17.32
C LYS A 69 2.45 -8.61 17.54
N GLU A 70 2.59 -9.42 16.51
CA GLU A 70 3.54 -10.51 16.40
C GLU A 70 4.53 -10.18 15.26
N ILE A 71 5.76 -9.82 15.61
CA ILE A 71 6.80 -9.45 14.64
C ILE A 71 7.44 -10.71 14.05
N PHE A 72 7.60 -10.75 12.74
CA PHE A 72 8.16 -11.88 12.02
C PHE A 72 9.69 -11.92 12.14
N SER A 73 10.20 -13.01 12.71
CA SER A 73 11.63 -13.34 12.71
C SER A 73 12.07 -14.18 11.51
N ASN A 74 11.11 -14.64 10.70
CA ASN A 74 11.29 -15.58 9.59
C ASN A 74 11.19 -14.93 8.20
N LEU A 75 11.46 -13.63 8.09
CA LEU A 75 11.56 -12.97 6.78
C LEU A 75 12.70 -13.58 5.95
N VAL A 76 12.36 -14.15 4.81
CA VAL A 76 13.29 -14.73 3.84
C VAL A 76 13.41 -13.79 2.66
N GLU A 77 14.63 -13.34 2.36
CA GLU A 77 14.91 -12.56 1.15
C GLU A 77 14.71 -13.44 -0.09
N LYS A 78 14.07 -12.88 -1.10
CA LYS A 78 13.88 -13.44 -2.44
C LYS A 78 14.34 -12.42 -3.47
N LYS A 79 14.55 -12.88 -4.70
CA LYS A 79 14.98 -12.02 -5.82
C LYS A 79 14.09 -12.22 -7.03
N ASP A 80 13.80 -11.11 -7.71
CA ASP A 80 13.22 -11.08 -9.04
C ASP A 80 14.18 -10.27 -9.94
N GLY A 81 14.93 -10.99 -10.79
CA GLY A 81 16.09 -10.43 -11.48
C GLY A 81 17.12 -9.85 -10.50
N LYS A 82 17.28 -8.52 -10.53
CA LYS A 82 18.20 -7.77 -9.64
C LYS A 82 17.51 -7.20 -8.39
N MET A 83 16.18 -7.23 -8.35
CA MET A 83 15.40 -6.59 -7.29
C MET A 83 15.16 -7.58 -6.14
N SER A 84 15.32 -7.10 -4.90
CA SER A 84 15.07 -7.89 -3.69
C SER A 84 13.63 -7.69 -3.18
N TYR A 85 13.04 -8.75 -2.66
CA TYR A 85 11.79 -8.72 -1.91
C TYR A 85 11.84 -9.71 -0.75
N TYR A 86 10.82 -9.73 0.10
CA TYR A 86 10.78 -10.63 1.25
C TYR A 86 9.50 -11.47 1.26
N GLU A 87 9.61 -12.67 1.80
CA GLU A 87 8.46 -13.51 2.13
C GLU A 87 8.53 -13.93 3.60
N ALA A 88 7.37 -14.11 4.23
CA ALA A 88 7.23 -14.77 5.51
C ALA A 88 6.18 -15.86 5.42
N GLU A 89 6.27 -16.84 6.30
CA GLU A 89 5.21 -17.84 6.50
C GLU A 89 4.51 -17.60 7.83
N TYR A 90 3.18 -17.74 7.84
CA TYR A 90 2.38 -17.63 9.05
C TYR A 90 1.32 -18.74 9.06
N ASN A 91 1.20 -19.44 10.19
CA ASN A 91 0.19 -20.48 10.35
C ASN A 91 -0.96 -19.96 11.21
N VAL A 92 -2.08 -19.65 10.56
CA VAL A 92 -3.32 -19.23 11.20
C VAL A 92 -3.91 -20.40 11.98
N LYS A 93 -4.17 -20.18 13.27
CA LYS A 93 -4.59 -21.26 14.20
C LYS A 93 -6.04 -21.12 14.66
N ASN A 94 -6.54 -19.89 14.72
CA ASN A 94 -7.81 -19.58 15.35
C ASN A 94 -8.61 -18.61 14.47
N PRO A 95 -9.93 -18.56 14.63
CA PRO A 95 -10.73 -17.47 14.07
C PRO A 95 -10.22 -16.11 14.54
N GLY A 96 -10.14 -15.15 13.63
CA GLY A 96 -9.67 -13.81 13.94
C GLY A 96 -9.55 -12.92 12.70
N ILE A 97 -9.40 -11.62 12.94
CA ILE A 97 -8.91 -10.69 11.93
C ILE A 97 -7.39 -10.58 12.05
N TYR A 98 -6.70 -10.99 10.99
CA TYR A 98 -5.25 -10.95 10.87
C TYR A 98 -4.87 -9.76 9.98
N GLN A 99 -4.29 -8.72 10.58
CA GLN A 99 -3.80 -7.56 9.83
C GLN A 99 -2.28 -7.73 9.61
N PHE A 100 -1.89 -8.28 8.46
CA PHE A 100 -0.48 -8.38 8.07
C PHE A 100 0.02 -7.00 7.67
N TYR A 101 1.22 -6.63 8.13
CA TYR A 101 1.73 -5.28 7.91
C TYR A 101 3.25 -5.25 7.69
N MET A 102 3.71 -4.11 7.15
CA MET A 102 5.11 -3.79 6.91
C MET A 102 5.37 -2.31 7.18
N ASP A 103 6.42 -2.04 7.95
CA ASP A 103 7.09 -0.75 8.05
C ASP A 103 8.46 -0.87 7.35
N PRO A 104 8.59 -0.35 6.11
CA PRO A 104 9.80 -0.53 5.32
C PRO A 104 10.93 0.40 5.80
N LYS A 105 12.17 0.07 5.42
CA LYS A 105 13.21 1.09 5.39
C LYS A 105 12.87 2.09 4.27
N PRO A 106 13.03 3.41 4.51
CA PRO A 106 12.75 4.41 3.48
C PRO A 106 13.62 4.20 2.23
N TYR A 107 12.98 4.17 1.07
CA TYR A 107 13.62 4.08 -0.24
C TYR A 107 13.97 5.48 -0.73
N PHE A 108 15.18 5.71 -1.22
CA PHE A 108 15.53 7.01 -1.83
C PHE A 108 15.15 7.00 -3.30
N GLU A 109 14.21 7.87 -3.71
CA GLU A 109 13.81 8.07 -5.11
C GLU A 109 14.65 9.22 -5.71
N PRO A 110 15.68 8.91 -6.53
CA PRO A 110 16.59 9.93 -7.02
C PRO A 110 15.93 10.91 -8.00
N ALA A 111 14.91 10.47 -8.74
CA ALA A 111 14.21 11.33 -9.70
C ALA A 111 13.47 12.47 -8.99
N GLU A 112 12.96 12.22 -7.78
CA GLU A 112 12.16 13.16 -7.00
C GLU A 112 12.94 13.83 -5.86
N ASN A 113 14.15 13.33 -5.54
CA ASN A 113 14.92 13.78 -4.38
C ASN A 113 14.13 13.70 -3.07
N ILE A 114 13.41 12.59 -2.87
CA ILE A 114 12.66 12.30 -1.65
C ILE A 114 13.00 10.90 -1.14
N PHE A 115 12.66 10.64 0.11
CA PHE A 115 12.56 9.27 0.61
C PHE A 115 11.10 8.83 0.64
N ILE A 116 10.83 7.61 0.19
CA ILE A 116 9.51 7.00 0.19
C ILE A 116 9.44 5.94 1.30
N ARG A 117 8.46 6.05 2.18
CA ARG A 117 8.19 5.09 3.26
C ARG A 117 6.71 4.71 3.25
N HIS A 118 6.39 3.63 2.56
CA HIS A 118 5.01 3.15 2.41
C HIS A 118 4.69 2.09 3.46
N ILE A 119 4.11 2.55 4.58
CA ILE A 119 3.66 1.67 5.65
C ILE A 119 2.39 0.98 5.19
N THR A 120 2.47 -0.34 5.02
CA THR A 120 1.49 -1.11 4.28
C THR A 120 0.81 -2.13 5.17
N LYS A 121 -0.50 -2.35 4.99
CA LYS A 121 -1.22 -3.47 5.61
C LYS A 121 -2.23 -4.15 4.68
N THR A 122 -2.58 -5.38 5.04
CA THR A 122 -3.65 -6.17 4.42
C THR A 122 -4.41 -6.92 5.50
N ILE A 123 -5.72 -6.99 5.37
CA ILE A 123 -6.62 -7.52 6.40
C ILE A 123 -7.25 -8.81 5.91
N VAL A 124 -7.01 -9.90 6.64
CA VAL A 124 -7.53 -11.24 6.32
C VAL A 124 -8.49 -11.68 7.41
N ASN A 125 -9.69 -12.06 7.00
CA ASN A 125 -10.65 -12.71 7.88
C ASN A 125 -10.41 -14.22 7.88
N ALA A 126 -10.15 -14.78 9.06
CA ALA A 126 -10.00 -16.21 9.25
C ALA A 126 -11.24 -16.79 9.93
N TYR A 127 -11.78 -17.86 9.33
CA TYR A 127 -12.87 -18.69 9.82
C TYR A 127 -14.12 -17.88 10.18
N GLY A 128 -14.45 -16.88 9.36
CA GLY A 128 -15.70 -16.12 9.50
C GLY A 128 -15.78 -15.22 10.74
N TYR A 129 -14.67 -14.84 11.36
CA TYR A 129 -14.67 -14.08 12.63
C TYR A 129 -15.44 -12.76 12.58
N GLY A 130 -15.17 -11.90 11.59
CA GLY A 130 -16.07 -10.82 11.21
C GLY A 130 -15.94 -9.46 11.91
N GLU A 131 -15.16 -9.32 13.00
CA GLU A 131 -15.08 -8.08 13.81
C GLU A 131 -13.62 -7.61 14.06
N GLY A 132 -13.42 -6.30 14.19
CA GLY A 132 -12.11 -5.69 14.51
C GLY A 132 -11.23 -5.33 13.29
N TRP A 133 -11.80 -5.34 12.09
CA TRP A 133 -11.13 -4.93 10.84
C TRP A 133 -11.12 -3.41 10.64
N ASP A 134 -11.96 -2.68 11.39
CA ASP A 134 -12.20 -1.24 11.37
C ASP A 134 -11.48 -0.48 12.50
N GLU A 135 -10.54 -1.14 13.18
CA GLU A 135 -9.75 -0.56 14.26
C GLU A 135 -8.29 -0.32 13.85
N PRO A 136 -7.65 0.78 14.33
CA PRO A 136 -6.24 1.04 14.10
C PRO A 136 -5.36 0.03 14.83
N ILE A 137 -4.20 -0.29 14.23
CA ILE A 137 -3.20 -1.19 14.85
C ILE A 137 -1.99 -0.42 15.40
N GLY A 138 -2.03 0.92 15.35
CA GLY A 138 -1.02 1.79 15.92
C GLY A 138 0.20 1.98 15.01
N LEU A 139 0.00 2.03 13.70
CA LEU A 139 1.04 2.41 12.75
C LEU A 139 1.18 3.94 12.71
N LYS A 140 2.37 4.46 12.33
CA LYS A 140 2.61 5.91 12.22
C LYS A 140 1.63 6.56 11.23
N THR A 141 1.31 5.84 10.16
CA THR A 141 0.24 6.17 9.22
C THR A 141 -0.50 4.88 8.84
N GLU A 142 -1.83 4.92 8.72
CA GLU A 142 -2.62 3.76 8.29
C GLU A 142 -3.98 4.14 7.71
N ILE A 143 -4.51 3.32 6.81
CA ILE A 143 -5.88 3.41 6.31
C ILE A 143 -6.77 2.48 7.14
N ILE A 144 -7.80 3.05 7.77
CA ILE A 144 -8.84 2.30 8.47
C ILE A 144 -10.00 2.07 7.50
N PRO A 145 -10.35 0.81 7.17
CA PRO A 145 -11.47 0.54 6.29
C PRO A 145 -12.78 1.04 6.88
N LEU A 146 -13.63 1.64 6.03
CA LEU A 146 -15.03 1.93 6.30
C LEU A 146 -15.95 0.95 5.55
N THR A 147 -15.42 0.29 4.52
CA THR A 147 -16.02 -0.89 3.89
C THR A 147 -15.27 -2.14 4.36
N ARG A 148 -15.98 -3.23 4.63
CA ARG A 148 -15.36 -4.54 4.96
C ARG A 148 -14.35 -4.94 3.86
N PRO A 149 -13.04 -5.05 4.17
CA PRO A 149 -11.98 -5.11 3.16
C PRO A 149 -11.78 -6.49 2.52
N TYR A 150 -12.34 -7.55 3.10
CA TYR A 150 -12.19 -8.94 2.66
C TYR A 150 -13.49 -9.54 2.08
N GLY A 151 -14.50 -8.71 1.83
CA GLY A 151 -15.82 -9.13 1.33
C GLY A 151 -16.28 -8.32 0.13
N LEU A 152 -15.35 -7.97 -0.76
CA LEU A 152 -15.59 -7.07 -1.88
C LEU A 152 -15.78 -7.87 -3.17
N TYR A 153 -16.80 -7.53 -3.93
CA TYR A 153 -16.97 -7.95 -5.31
C TYR A 153 -16.45 -6.90 -6.28
N LYS A 154 -16.12 -7.33 -7.50
CA LYS A 154 -15.92 -6.43 -8.64
C LYS A 154 -17.09 -5.44 -8.75
N GLY A 155 -16.78 -4.16 -8.88
CA GLY A 155 -17.74 -3.06 -8.94
C GLY A 155 -18.16 -2.52 -7.57
N ASN A 156 -17.71 -3.10 -6.45
CA ASN A 156 -17.94 -2.52 -5.14
C ASN A 156 -17.09 -1.28 -4.89
N ILE A 157 -17.55 -0.49 -3.92
CA ILE A 157 -16.84 0.69 -3.43
C ILE A 157 -16.05 0.31 -2.17
N PHE A 158 -14.73 0.50 -2.22
CA PHE A 158 -13.92 0.54 -1.01
C PHE A 158 -13.92 1.97 -0.47
N SER A 159 -14.20 2.12 0.81
CA SER A 159 -14.06 3.38 1.54
C SER A 159 -13.11 3.20 2.70
N GLY A 160 -12.31 4.22 2.99
CA GLY A 160 -11.34 4.20 4.08
C GLY A 160 -11.14 5.58 4.70
N LYS A 161 -10.63 5.59 5.93
CA LYS A 161 -10.20 6.78 6.68
C LYS A 161 -8.69 6.74 6.86
N VAL A 162 -7.99 7.76 6.37
CA VAL A 162 -6.54 7.88 6.50
C VAL A 162 -6.22 8.49 7.85
N LEU A 163 -5.34 7.84 8.61
CA LEU A 163 -4.78 8.36 9.85
C LEU A 163 -3.28 8.61 9.68
N TYR A 164 -2.82 9.78 10.09
CA TYR A 164 -1.40 10.08 10.30
C TYR A 164 -1.20 10.49 11.76
N LYS A 165 -0.29 9.78 12.46
CA LYS A 165 -0.06 9.90 13.91
C LYS A 165 -1.35 9.80 14.73
N GLY A 166 -2.21 8.86 14.35
CA GLY A 166 -3.50 8.61 15.00
C GLY A 166 -4.57 9.69 14.77
N LYS A 167 -4.32 10.69 13.91
CA LYS A 167 -5.28 11.75 13.58
C LYS A 167 -5.73 11.65 12.12
N PRO A 168 -7.00 11.97 11.80
CA PRO A 168 -7.46 12.02 10.42
C PRO A 168 -6.60 12.92 9.52
N ALA A 169 -6.20 12.41 8.37
CA ALA A 169 -5.42 13.13 7.37
C ALA A 169 -6.33 13.62 6.24
N LYS A 170 -6.62 14.92 6.24
CA LYS A 170 -7.53 15.58 5.29
C LYS A 170 -6.80 16.11 4.07
N ASN A 171 -7.52 16.23 2.95
CA ASN A 171 -7.00 16.71 1.66
C ASN A 171 -5.78 15.92 1.15
N THR A 172 -5.61 14.70 1.66
CA THR A 172 -4.56 13.74 1.30
C THR A 172 -4.92 13.10 -0.03
N ILE A 173 -3.95 13.03 -0.96
CA ILE A 173 -4.11 12.26 -2.19
C ILE A 173 -3.98 10.77 -1.85
N VAL A 174 -4.93 9.99 -2.36
CA VAL A 174 -4.90 8.53 -2.30
C VAL A 174 -4.75 8.03 -3.73
N GLU A 175 -3.56 7.55 -4.04
CA GLU A 175 -3.27 6.85 -5.28
C GLU A 175 -3.87 5.45 -5.24
N VAL A 176 -4.41 5.01 -6.37
CA VAL A 176 -5.13 3.76 -6.51
C VAL A 176 -4.62 3.02 -7.73
N GLU A 177 -4.14 1.80 -7.52
CA GLU A 177 -3.67 0.94 -8.60
C GLU A 177 -4.20 -0.49 -8.49
N TYR A 178 -4.42 -1.08 -9.65
CA TYR A 178 -4.72 -2.51 -9.79
C TYR A 178 -3.43 -3.30 -9.97
N LEU A 179 -3.27 -4.41 -9.23
CA LEU A 179 -2.15 -5.32 -9.42
C LEU A 179 -2.30 -6.09 -10.73
N ASN A 180 -1.58 -5.65 -11.75
CA ASN A 180 -1.78 -6.12 -13.12
C ASN A 180 -0.95 -7.37 -13.45
N LEU A 181 -1.41 -8.52 -12.98
CA LEU A 181 -0.77 -9.82 -13.28
C LEU A 181 -1.07 -10.34 -14.69
N LYS A 182 -2.00 -9.71 -15.41
CA LYS A 182 -2.50 -10.17 -16.72
C LYS A 182 -1.97 -9.36 -17.90
N GLY A 183 -1.09 -8.37 -17.66
CA GLY A 183 -0.57 -7.50 -18.71
C GLY A 183 -1.65 -6.66 -19.40
N LEU A 184 -2.66 -6.22 -18.64
CA LEU A 184 -3.69 -5.29 -19.10
C LEU A 184 -3.05 -3.99 -19.59
N LYS A 185 -3.72 -3.32 -20.53
CA LYS A 185 -3.32 -2.04 -21.09
C LYS A 185 -4.35 -0.98 -20.76
N THR A 186 -3.90 0.26 -20.62
CA THR A 186 -4.76 1.42 -20.38
C THR A 186 -4.82 2.34 -21.59
N PRO A 187 -5.85 3.21 -21.68
CA PRO A 187 -5.90 4.27 -22.69
C PRO A 187 -4.80 5.34 -22.56
N GLY A 188 -4.22 5.50 -21.35
CA GLY A 188 -3.19 6.48 -21.04
C GLY A 188 -2.66 6.34 -19.61
N GLU A 189 -1.72 7.21 -19.22
CA GLU A 189 -1.04 7.17 -17.91
C GLU A 189 -1.99 7.44 -16.74
N ASP A 190 -2.95 8.36 -16.87
CA ASP A 190 -3.95 8.69 -15.83
C ASP A 190 -4.85 7.51 -15.42
N TYR A 191 -4.82 6.41 -16.18
CA TYR A 191 -5.58 5.19 -15.92
C TYR A 191 -4.72 4.11 -15.23
N ILE A 192 -3.39 4.30 -15.19
CA ILE A 192 -2.43 3.44 -14.49
C ILE A 192 -2.60 3.71 -13.00
N THR A 193 -2.18 4.91 -12.56
CA THR A 193 -2.35 5.43 -11.20
C THR A 193 -3.54 6.38 -11.19
N GLN A 194 -4.62 5.99 -10.52
CA GLN A 194 -5.79 6.84 -10.34
C GLN A 194 -5.73 7.54 -8.98
N GLU A 195 -6.37 8.69 -8.85
CA GLU A 195 -6.35 9.45 -7.60
C GLU A 195 -7.75 9.75 -7.08
N VAL A 196 -7.90 9.67 -5.75
CA VAL A 196 -8.99 10.30 -5.01
C VAL A 196 -8.41 11.13 -3.88
N LYS A 197 -9.20 12.06 -3.32
CA LYS A 197 -8.76 12.92 -2.22
C LYS A 197 -9.60 12.70 -0.98
N THR A 198 -8.96 12.69 0.19
CA THR A 198 -9.68 12.60 1.46
C THR A 198 -10.46 13.87 1.78
N ASN A 199 -11.65 13.71 2.35
CA ASN A 199 -12.47 14.81 2.86
C ASN A 199 -11.90 15.38 4.19
N GLU A 200 -12.62 16.32 4.81
CA GLU A 200 -12.22 16.94 6.09
C GLU A 200 -12.12 15.95 7.27
N LEU A 201 -12.78 14.79 7.17
CA LEU A 201 -12.71 13.69 8.14
C LEU A 201 -11.62 12.66 7.81
N GLY A 202 -10.83 12.91 6.77
CA GLY A 202 -9.80 11.99 6.29
C GLY A 202 -10.33 10.80 5.52
N GLU A 203 -11.58 10.85 5.03
CA GLU A 203 -12.26 9.73 4.39
C GLU A 203 -12.21 9.82 2.87
N PHE A 204 -12.09 8.69 2.19
CA PHE A 204 -12.16 8.56 0.74
C PHE A 204 -13.00 7.34 0.33
N SER A 205 -13.40 7.31 -0.93
CA SER A 205 -14.12 6.19 -1.54
C SER A 205 -13.68 5.98 -2.99
N PHE A 206 -13.62 4.74 -3.44
CA PHE A 206 -13.27 4.37 -4.81
C PHE A 206 -14.01 3.10 -5.25
N ALA A 207 -14.54 3.08 -6.47
CA ALA A 207 -15.17 1.91 -7.06
C ALA A 207 -14.13 1.07 -7.82
N MET A 208 -14.03 -0.22 -7.51
CA MET A 208 -13.01 -1.12 -8.09
C MET A 208 -13.61 -1.90 -9.28
N PRO A 209 -13.29 -1.54 -10.54
CA PRO A 209 -13.98 -2.09 -11.72
C PRO A 209 -13.58 -3.50 -12.12
N LEU A 210 -12.52 -4.09 -11.53
CA LEU A 210 -11.99 -5.41 -11.89
C LEU A 210 -11.86 -6.27 -10.64
N ALA A 211 -12.08 -7.58 -10.79
CA ALA A 211 -11.71 -8.57 -9.78
C ALA A 211 -10.17 -8.70 -9.70
N GLY A 212 -9.64 -8.83 -8.49
CA GLY A 212 -8.22 -8.92 -8.15
C GLY A 212 -7.82 -7.92 -7.06
N TRP A 213 -6.51 -7.78 -6.87
CA TRP A 213 -5.93 -6.92 -5.84
C TRP A 213 -5.85 -5.46 -6.26
N TRP A 214 -6.29 -4.58 -5.36
CA TRP A 214 -6.23 -3.13 -5.49
C TRP A 214 -5.45 -2.53 -4.33
N GLY A 215 -4.48 -1.69 -4.64
CA GLY A 215 -3.67 -0.95 -3.69
C GLY A 215 -4.18 0.48 -3.57
N PHE A 216 -4.25 0.97 -2.33
CA PHE A 216 -4.61 2.35 -2.01
C PHE A 216 -3.46 2.96 -1.21
N SER A 217 -2.79 3.98 -1.74
CA SER A 217 -1.63 4.64 -1.11
C SER A 217 -1.97 6.10 -0.80
N ALA A 218 -2.19 6.41 0.48
CA ALA A 218 -2.49 7.77 0.93
C ALA A 218 -1.20 8.52 1.29
N LEU A 219 -0.79 9.46 0.45
CA LEU A 219 0.51 10.11 0.49
C LEU A 219 0.50 11.35 1.40
N ASN A 220 1.38 11.37 2.40
CA ASN A 220 1.59 12.52 3.28
C ASN A 220 3.07 12.89 3.34
N GLU A 221 3.38 14.13 3.72
CA GLU A 221 4.75 14.52 4.06
C GLU A 221 5.00 14.21 5.55
N ASP A 222 6.10 13.51 5.84
CA ASP A 222 6.53 13.27 7.22
C ASP A 222 7.22 14.53 7.79
N ASP A 223 7.12 14.75 9.10
CA ASP A 223 7.84 15.84 9.77
C ASP A 223 9.34 15.54 9.95
N GLU A 224 9.72 14.27 9.80
CA GLU A 224 11.09 13.81 9.82
C GLU A 224 11.73 13.93 8.43
N LYS A 225 12.99 14.35 8.41
CA LYS A 225 13.84 14.36 7.21
C LYS A 225 14.97 13.36 7.37
N ILE A 226 15.43 12.81 6.25
CA ILE A 226 16.54 11.85 6.24
C ILE A 226 17.78 12.52 5.63
N LYS A 227 18.91 12.40 6.32
CA LYS A 227 20.20 12.87 5.84
C LYS A 227 20.89 11.80 5.00
N LYS A 228 21.27 12.14 3.77
CA LYS A 228 22.05 11.29 2.86
C LYS A 228 23.10 12.15 2.17
N ASP A 229 24.35 11.68 2.16
CA ASP A 229 25.47 12.35 1.49
C ASP A 229 25.62 13.85 1.85
N GLY A 230 25.35 14.19 3.12
CA GLY A 230 25.46 15.56 3.64
C GLY A 230 24.24 16.46 3.41
N LYS A 231 23.25 16.02 2.63
CA LYS A 231 22.00 16.75 2.35
C LYS A 231 20.81 16.13 3.09
N GLU A 232 19.85 16.96 3.50
CA GLU A 232 18.56 16.51 4.04
C GLU A 232 17.52 16.41 2.93
N TYR A 233 16.72 15.35 2.99
CA TYR A 233 15.66 15.06 2.04
C TYR A 233 14.33 14.89 2.78
N PRO A 234 13.21 15.39 2.22
CA PRO A 234 11.89 15.13 2.78
C PRO A 234 11.55 13.64 2.68
N VAL A 235 10.62 13.20 3.52
CA VAL A 235 10.08 11.84 3.50
C VAL A 235 8.62 11.91 3.11
N GLU A 236 8.28 11.28 2.00
CA GLU A 236 6.91 10.90 1.70
C GLU A 236 6.55 9.65 2.51
N ILE A 237 5.56 9.79 3.38
CA ILE A 237 5.02 8.70 4.19
C ILE A 237 3.63 8.32 3.69
N GLY A 238 3.55 7.13 3.11
CA GLY A 238 2.32 6.57 2.55
C GLY A 238 1.64 5.62 3.53
N ALA A 239 0.35 5.82 3.79
CA ALA A 239 -0.49 4.78 4.38
C ALA A 239 -1.03 3.91 3.26
N VAL A 240 -0.62 2.65 3.20
CA VAL A 240 -1.00 1.75 2.12
C VAL A 240 -1.88 0.61 2.64
N ILE A 241 -2.98 0.34 1.95
CA ILE A 241 -3.79 -0.87 2.17
C ILE A 241 -4.04 -1.59 0.85
N TRP A 242 -3.96 -2.92 0.90
CA TRP A 242 -4.37 -3.78 -0.20
C TRP A 242 -5.66 -4.50 0.15
N VAL A 243 -6.58 -4.53 -0.81
CA VAL A 243 -7.85 -5.28 -0.72
C VAL A 243 -8.06 -6.08 -2.01
N GLU A 244 -8.74 -7.21 -1.89
CA GLU A 244 -9.06 -8.04 -3.05
C GLU A 244 -10.55 -7.98 -3.33
N THR A 245 -10.88 -7.84 -4.62
CA THR A 245 -12.24 -7.97 -5.13
C THR A 245 -12.39 -9.32 -5.84
N LYS A 246 -13.51 -10.02 -5.63
CA LYS A 246 -13.83 -11.29 -6.29
C LYS A 246 -14.91 -11.10 -7.36
N ASP A 247 -14.96 -11.98 -8.34
CA ASP A 247 -16.14 -12.11 -9.20
C ASP A 247 -17.23 -12.93 -8.47
N TYR A 248 -18.45 -12.90 -8.98
CA TYR A 248 -19.48 -13.86 -8.57
C TYR A 248 -19.13 -15.24 -9.14
N GLU A 249 -19.32 -16.28 -8.33
CA GLU A 249 -19.19 -17.69 -8.74
C GLU A 249 -20.53 -18.23 -9.26
#